data_AF-A0A0D3IC82-F1
#
_entry.id   AF-A0A0D3IC82-F1
#
_cell.length_a   1.000
_cell.length_b   1.000
_cell.length_c   1.000
_cell.angle_alpha   90.00
_cell.angle_beta   90.00
_cell.angle_gamma   90.00
#
_symmetry.space_group_name_H-M   'P 1'
#
loop_
_entity.id
_entity.type
_entity.pdbx_description
1 polymer ?
#
loop_
_entity_poly.entity_id
_entity_poly.type
_entity_poly.pdbx_seq_one_letter_code
_entity_poly.pdbx_strand_id
1 'polypeptide(L)'
;MPEFRDWADAIEEKLGRGWDARVKLRDNVWGPLSGHRGSGAITFFSRLVLKSYLDSLVGHVYDQVIVTRWDHVYTCAHPRLALLPGAVYVPEKEGYGGVTDRHTVFAFRDRERVLGVLQWLVHHDSPELKSPERALQHFYHASGLKVHTFGRTMFIVARRGVDESRWRRPNPEWNCHRSPIDGMVALKYVQEYAAAMRTCAADADSVCPLYERFKRSLTGLHARPGYLSRLRRRGEAEGKRLGSKIPWRSGSRI
;
A
#
# COMPACT_ATOMS: atom_id res chain seq x y z
N MET A 1 -14.75 -10.76 1.43
CA MET A 1 -13.56 -11.64 1.37
C MET A 1 -13.46 -12.35 2.71
N PRO A 2 -13.40 -13.68 2.76
CA PRO A 2 -13.20 -14.39 4.02
C PRO A 2 -11.91 -13.90 4.69
N GLU A 3 -11.96 -13.67 6.00
CA GLU A 3 -10.78 -13.33 6.79
C GLU A 3 -10.07 -14.64 7.13
N PHE A 4 -8.97 -14.92 6.44
CA PHE A 4 -8.18 -16.10 6.71
C PHE A 4 -7.38 -15.92 8.00
N ARG A 5 -7.34 -16.97 8.82
CA ARG A 5 -6.51 -17.01 10.04
C ARG A 5 -5.03 -16.95 9.70
N ASP A 6 -4.63 -17.65 8.64
CA ASP A 6 -3.34 -17.52 7.98
C ASP A 6 -3.57 -17.33 6.47
N TRP A 7 -2.94 -16.32 5.90
CA TRP A 7 -3.01 -16.08 4.46
C TRP A 7 -2.24 -17.14 3.66
N ALA A 8 -1.45 -17.99 4.33
CA ALA A 8 -0.68 -19.06 3.71
C ALA A 8 -1.60 -20.12 3.13
N ASP A 9 -2.64 -20.48 3.89
CA ASP A 9 -3.68 -21.42 3.46
C ASP A 9 -4.41 -20.90 2.22
N ALA A 10 -4.74 -19.61 2.20
CA ALA A 10 -5.39 -18.96 1.07
C ALA A 10 -4.52 -19.00 -0.19
N ILE A 11 -3.22 -18.74 -0.05
CA ILE A 11 -2.26 -18.79 -1.16
C ILE A 11 -2.07 -20.24 -1.64
N GLU A 12 -1.95 -21.20 -0.72
CA GLU A 12 -1.84 -22.62 -1.06
C GLU A 12 -3.06 -23.12 -1.85
N GLU A 13 -4.27 -22.71 -1.48
CA GLU A 13 -5.49 -23.06 -2.22
C GLU A 13 -5.42 -22.65 -3.70
N LYS A 14 -4.76 -21.52 -4.00
CA LYS A 14 -4.67 -21.00 -5.37
C LYS A 14 -3.40 -21.40 -6.12
N LEU A 15 -2.29 -21.61 -5.43
CA LEU A 15 -0.99 -21.89 -6.06
C LEU A 15 -0.52 -23.34 -5.90
N GLY A 16 -1.24 -24.14 -5.12
CA GLY A 16 -0.88 -25.51 -4.76
C GLY A 16 0.13 -25.58 -3.61
N ARG A 17 0.27 -26.79 -3.06
CA ARG A 17 1.21 -27.12 -1.99
C ARG A 17 2.66 -26.87 -2.40
N GLY A 18 3.48 -26.48 -1.42
CA GLY A 18 4.92 -26.28 -1.59
C GLY A 18 5.30 -25.00 -2.33
N TRP A 19 4.38 -24.04 -2.46
CA TRP A 19 4.67 -22.76 -3.09
C TRP A 19 5.71 -21.95 -2.30
N ASP A 20 5.68 -22.08 -0.99
CA ASP A 20 6.52 -21.42 0.01
C ASP A 20 7.98 -21.90 -0.06
N ALA A 21 8.20 -23.17 -0.43
CA ALA A 21 9.55 -23.71 -0.64
C ALA A 21 10.34 -23.01 -1.77
N ARG A 22 9.66 -22.25 -2.64
CA ARG A 22 10.27 -21.53 -3.77
C ARG A 22 10.64 -20.09 -3.44
N VAL A 23 10.26 -19.59 -2.27
CA VAL A 23 10.42 -18.18 -1.93
C VAL A 23 11.03 -18.00 -0.54
N LYS A 24 11.71 -16.88 -0.35
CA LYS A 24 12.10 -16.46 0.99
C LYS A 24 11.04 -15.51 1.53
N LEU A 25 10.34 -15.93 2.58
CA LEU A 25 9.39 -15.08 3.27
C LEU A 25 10.12 -13.87 3.88
N ARG A 26 9.72 -12.68 3.45
CA ARG A 26 10.27 -11.39 3.86
C ARG A 26 9.14 -10.54 4.42
N ASP A 27 9.48 -9.74 5.43
CA ASP A 27 8.60 -8.67 5.89
C ASP A 27 8.17 -7.77 4.70
N ASN A 28 7.02 -7.11 4.86
CA ASN A 28 6.27 -6.30 3.91
C ASN A 28 5.70 -7.06 2.71
N VAL A 29 6.52 -7.82 1.97
CA VAL A 29 6.10 -8.53 0.75
C VAL A 29 5.22 -9.73 1.08
N TRP A 30 5.64 -10.55 2.03
CA TRP A 30 4.94 -11.80 2.37
C TRP A 30 4.18 -11.70 3.69
N GLY A 31 4.19 -10.58 4.39
CA GLY A 31 3.35 -10.46 5.58
C GLY A 31 1.85 -10.34 5.22
N PRO A 32 0.95 -10.89 6.06
CA PRO A 32 1.18 -11.35 7.42
C PRO A 32 1.40 -12.88 7.58
N LEU A 33 2.06 -13.54 6.63
CA LEU A 33 2.27 -15.00 6.64
C LEU A 33 3.26 -15.43 7.70
N SER A 34 2.95 -16.51 8.45
CA SER A 34 3.89 -17.17 9.37
C SER A 34 4.63 -16.22 10.34
N GLY A 35 3.94 -15.19 10.83
CA GLY A 35 4.51 -14.20 11.76
C GLY A 35 5.34 -13.08 11.10
N HIS A 36 5.50 -13.09 9.78
CA HIS A 36 6.09 -11.97 9.05
C HIS A 36 5.18 -10.76 9.12
N ARG A 37 5.76 -9.58 9.30
CA ARG A 37 4.98 -8.35 9.33
C ARG A 37 4.84 -7.89 7.88
N GLY A 38 3.65 -7.57 7.41
CA GLY A 38 3.45 -6.94 6.11
C GLY A 38 1.97 -6.85 5.73
N SER A 39 1.70 -6.32 4.54
CA SER A 39 0.39 -6.47 3.90
C SER A 39 0.48 -6.96 2.46
N GLY A 40 1.68 -7.20 1.94
CA GLY A 40 1.89 -7.60 0.55
C GLY A 40 1.19 -8.89 0.19
N ALA A 41 1.19 -9.90 1.07
CA ALA A 41 0.50 -11.17 0.80
C ALA A 41 -1.01 -10.94 0.59
N ILE A 42 -1.62 -10.10 1.43
CA ILE A 42 -3.04 -9.72 1.32
C ILE A 42 -3.28 -8.96 0.01
N THR A 43 -2.45 -7.97 -0.28
CA THR A 43 -2.55 -7.15 -1.49
C THR A 43 -2.47 -8.01 -2.75
N PHE A 44 -1.49 -8.92 -2.83
CA PHE A 44 -1.25 -9.76 -3.98
C PHE A 44 -2.27 -10.88 -4.12
N PHE A 45 -2.72 -11.46 -3.01
CA PHE A 45 -3.81 -12.42 -3.01
C PHE A 45 -5.12 -11.78 -3.48
N SER A 46 -5.44 -10.57 -3.02
CA SER A 46 -6.63 -9.83 -3.47
C SER A 46 -6.60 -9.59 -4.99
N ARG A 47 -5.43 -9.30 -5.55
CA ARG A 47 -5.23 -9.18 -7.01
C ARG A 47 -5.43 -10.50 -7.74
N LEU A 48 -4.95 -11.61 -7.17
CA LEU A 48 -5.18 -12.95 -7.72
C LEU A 48 -6.67 -13.35 -7.73
N VAL A 49 -7.39 -13.05 -6.65
CA VAL A 49 -8.84 -13.28 -6.58
C VAL A 49 -9.57 -12.43 -7.62
N LEU A 50 -9.24 -11.13 -7.72
CA LEU A 50 -9.81 -10.25 -8.74
C LEU A 50 -9.53 -10.78 -10.14
N LYS A 51 -8.30 -11.19 -10.42
CA LYS A 51 -7.91 -11.77 -11.71
C LYS A 51 -8.78 -12.98 -12.05
N SER A 52 -8.92 -13.91 -11.12
CA SER A 52 -9.72 -15.13 -11.30
C SER A 52 -11.19 -14.79 -11.59
N TYR A 53 -11.74 -13.79 -10.91
CA TYR A 53 -13.08 -13.28 -11.19
C TYR A 53 -13.17 -12.68 -12.60
N LEU A 54 -12.25 -11.80 -12.99
CA LEU A 54 -12.25 -11.19 -14.32
C LEU A 54 -12.05 -12.21 -15.45
N ASP A 55 -11.29 -13.28 -15.22
CA ASP A 55 -11.10 -14.38 -16.17
C ASP A 55 -12.34 -15.26 -16.32
N SER A 56 -13.20 -15.32 -15.31
CA SER A 56 -14.49 -16.03 -15.38
C SER A 56 -15.56 -15.28 -16.17
N LEU A 57 -15.35 -13.99 -16.47
CA LEU A 57 -16.28 -13.20 -17.26
C LEU A 57 -16.15 -13.60 -18.73
N VAL A 58 -17.26 -14.04 -19.32
CA VAL A 58 -17.31 -14.39 -20.74
C VAL A 58 -17.30 -13.11 -21.58
N GLY A 59 -16.28 -12.95 -22.42
CA GLY A 59 -16.14 -11.82 -23.35
C GLY A 59 -15.39 -10.61 -22.77
N HIS A 60 -15.12 -9.63 -23.65
CA HIS A 60 -14.49 -8.36 -23.27
C HIS A 60 -15.53 -7.37 -22.75
N VAL A 61 -16.04 -7.63 -21.54
CA VAL A 61 -17.18 -6.90 -20.97
C VAL A 61 -16.82 -5.51 -20.41
N TYR A 62 -15.54 -5.25 -20.18
CA TYR A 62 -15.05 -3.95 -19.69
C TYR A 62 -13.91 -3.45 -20.56
N ASP A 63 -13.85 -2.14 -20.79
CA ASP A 63 -12.68 -1.49 -21.38
C ASP A 63 -11.60 -1.23 -20.32
N GLN A 64 -12.04 -0.83 -19.13
CA GLN A 64 -11.20 -0.34 -18.03
C GLN A 64 -11.42 -1.15 -16.76
N VAL A 65 -10.34 -1.35 -16.01
CA VAL A 65 -10.40 -1.81 -14.62
C VAL A 65 -9.73 -0.78 -13.73
N ILE A 66 -10.41 -0.40 -12.65
CA ILE A 66 -9.88 0.45 -11.59
C ILE A 66 -9.82 -0.39 -10.31
N VAL A 67 -8.61 -0.68 -9.85
CA VAL A 67 -8.37 -1.32 -8.56
C VAL A 67 -8.09 -0.22 -7.55
N THR A 68 -8.89 -0.15 -6.50
CA THR A 68 -8.75 0.87 -5.46
C THR A 68 -8.96 0.28 -4.07
N ARG A 69 -8.61 1.05 -3.05
CA ARG A 69 -8.90 0.72 -1.66
C ARG A 69 -10.25 1.28 -1.25
N TRP A 70 -10.94 0.53 -0.39
CA TRP A 70 -12.24 0.92 0.15
C TRP A 70 -12.16 2.08 1.16
N ASP A 71 -10.99 2.29 1.78
CA ASP A 71 -10.76 3.37 2.75
C ASP A 71 -10.26 4.68 2.10
N HIS A 72 -10.49 4.85 0.79
CA HIS A 72 -10.23 6.09 0.07
C HIS A 72 -11.41 7.07 0.16
N VAL A 73 -11.09 8.32 0.48
CA VAL A 73 -11.98 9.48 0.26
C VAL A 73 -11.50 10.20 -1.01
N TYR A 74 -12.45 10.48 -1.90
CA TYR A 74 -12.19 11.20 -3.15
C TYR A 74 -12.56 12.68 -2.98
N THR A 75 -11.61 13.57 -3.26
CA THR A 75 -11.82 15.03 -3.22
C THR A 75 -12.53 15.54 -4.47
N CYS A 76 -12.33 14.86 -5.60
CA CYS A 76 -13.01 15.17 -6.87
C CYS A 76 -13.14 13.90 -7.71
N ALA A 77 -13.83 14.02 -8.85
CA ALA A 77 -14.04 12.92 -9.79
C ALA A 77 -12.71 12.29 -10.24
N HIS A 78 -12.71 10.97 -10.44
CA HIS A 78 -11.55 10.29 -11.02
C HIS A 78 -11.25 10.86 -12.42
N PRO A 79 -9.99 11.16 -12.76
CA PRO A 79 -9.66 11.69 -14.07
C PRO A 79 -10.01 10.70 -15.17
N ARG A 80 -10.43 11.22 -16.34
CA ARG A 80 -10.58 10.40 -17.55
C ARG A 80 -9.18 10.10 -18.09
N LEU A 81 -8.84 8.82 -18.16
CA LEU A 81 -7.53 8.36 -18.64
C LEU A 81 -7.69 7.68 -19.99
N ALA A 82 -6.89 8.08 -20.98
CA ALA A 82 -6.83 7.39 -22.26
C ALA A 82 -6.09 6.05 -22.10
N LEU A 83 -6.80 4.93 -22.25
CA LEU A 83 -6.25 3.60 -22.00
C LEU A 83 -5.37 3.11 -23.14
N LEU A 84 -4.06 3.33 -23.01
CA LEU A 84 -3.08 2.77 -23.94
C LEU A 84 -2.86 1.27 -23.64
N PRO A 85 -2.79 0.39 -24.65
CA PRO A 85 -2.39 -0.99 -24.44
C PRO A 85 -1.01 -1.05 -23.76
N GLY A 86 -0.91 -1.85 -22.70
CA GLY A 86 0.31 -1.97 -21.92
C GLY A 86 0.66 -0.76 -21.05
N ALA A 87 -0.27 0.14 -20.82
CA ALA A 87 -0.13 1.19 -19.82
C ALA A 87 -0.81 0.80 -18.51
N VAL A 88 -0.15 1.12 -17.41
CA VAL A 88 -0.71 1.08 -16.06
C VAL A 88 -0.63 2.48 -15.47
N TYR A 89 -1.76 2.99 -15.01
CA TYR A 89 -1.85 4.32 -14.42
C TYR A 89 -1.98 4.22 -12.90
N VAL A 90 -1.18 5.01 -12.19
CA VAL A 90 -1.20 5.09 -10.73
C VAL A 90 -1.19 6.56 -10.28
N PRO A 91 -1.77 6.89 -9.12
CA PRO A 91 -1.67 8.25 -8.61
C PRO A 91 -0.24 8.56 -8.18
N GLU A 92 0.14 9.83 -8.24
CA GLU A 92 1.42 10.29 -7.69
C GLU A 92 1.56 10.01 -6.18
N LYS A 93 2.82 9.97 -5.71
CA LYS A 93 3.24 9.74 -4.31
C LYS A 93 2.93 8.34 -3.77
N GLU A 94 3.45 8.04 -2.58
CA GLU A 94 3.24 6.75 -1.87
C GLU A 94 3.67 5.51 -2.66
N GLY A 95 4.65 5.66 -3.58
CA GLY A 95 5.29 4.54 -4.26
C GLY A 95 6.45 3.94 -3.47
N TYR A 96 6.97 4.60 -2.43
CA TYR A 96 8.06 4.10 -1.57
C TYR A 96 9.29 3.56 -2.35
N GLY A 97 9.63 4.19 -3.47
CA GLY A 97 10.72 3.76 -4.36
C GLY A 97 10.31 2.75 -5.45
N GLY A 98 9.05 2.34 -5.48
CA GLY A 98 8.42 1.52 -6.52
C GLY A 98 7.09 2.12 -7.00
N VAL A 99 6.13 1.26 -7.30
CA VAL A 99 4.80 1.63 -7.82
C VAL A 99 3.75 1.44 -6.72
N THR A 100 2.95 2.47 -6.43
CA THR A 100 1.94 2.37 -5.37
C THR A 100 0.96 1.22 -5.62
N ASP A 101 0.67 0.44 -4.59
CA ASP A 101 -0.20 -0.73 -4.63
C ASP A 101 -1.67 -0.38 -4.34
N ARG A 102 -1.95 0.89 -4.04
CA ARG A 102 -3.22 1.39 -3.46
C ARG A 102 -4.26 1.77 -4.50
N HIS A 103 -3.84 2.17 -5.69
CA HIS A 103 -4.74 2.49 -6.79
C HIS A 103 -4.07 2.21 -8.12
N THR A 104 -4.76 1.51 -9.02
CA THR A 104 -4.21 1.09 -10.31
C THR A 104 -5.33 1.11 -11.35
N VAL A 105 -5.09 1.74 -12.49
CA VAL A 105 -6.01 1.77 -13.64
C VAL A 105 -5.32 1.17 -14.84
N PHE A 106 -6.01 0.29 -15.56
CA PHE A 106 -5.47 -0.39 -16.73
C PHE A 106 -6.58 -0.85 -17.68
N ALA A 107 -6.21 -1.18 -18.92
CA ALA A 107 -7.14 -1.74 -19.90
C ALA A 107 -7.46 -3.20 -19.55
N PHE A 108 -8.71 -3.64 -19.68
CA PHE A 108 -9.13 -5.00 -19.30
C PHE A 108 -8.31 -6.11 -20.00
N ARG A 109 -7.87 -5.87 -21.24
CA ARG A 109 -6.97 -6.77 -21.99
C ARG A 109 -5.63 -7.04 -21.30
N ASP A 110 -5.19 -6.13 -20.41
CA ASP A 110 -3.92 -6.22 -19.71
C ASP A 110 -4.03 -6.86 -18.32
N ARG A 111 -5.23 -7.33 -17.93
CA ARG A 111 -5.50 -7.87 -16.57
C ARG A 111 -4.53 -8.96 -16.12
N GLU A 112 -4.10 -9.86 -17.02
CA GLU A 112 -3.11 -10.89 -16.74
C GLU A 112 -1.79 -10.26 -16.28
N ARG A 113 -1.30 -9.32 -17.09
CA ARG A 113 -0.01 -8.63 -16.91
C ARG A 113 0.00 -7.68 -15.72
N VAL A 114 -1.17 -7.27 -15.23
CA VAL A 114 -1.30 -6.32 -14.12
C VAL A 114 -1.63 -7.00 -12.79
N LEU A 115 -2.41 -8.09 -12.81
CA LEU A 115 -2.90 -8.75 -11.59
C LEU A 115 -2.13 -10.04 -11.25
N GLY A 116 -1.37 -10.62 -12.19
CA GLY A 116 -0.61 -11.88 -12.02
C GLY A 116 0.64 -11.78 -11.14
N VAL A 117 0.78 -10.74 -10.32
CA VAL A 117 1.99 -10.47 -9.52
C VAL A 117 2.28 -11.59 -8.52
N LEU A 118 1.26 -12.20 -7.91
CA LEU A 118 1.46 -13.24 -6.91
C LEU A 118 2.08 -14.51 -7.54
N GLN A 119 1.55 -14.93 -8.69
CA GLN A 119 2.12 -16.05 -9.45
C GLN A 119 3.54 -15.74 -9.91
N TRP A 120 3.79 -14.51 -10.36
CA TRP A 120 5.14 -14.12 -10.76
C TRP A 120 6.12 -14.17 -9.57
N LEU A 121 5.71 -13.69 -8.39
CA LEU A 121 6.54 -13.65 -7.18
C LEU A 121 7.01 -15.04 -6.72
N VAL A 122 6.17 -16.07 -6.84
CA VAL A 122 6.57 -17.43 -6.43
C VAL A 122 7.63 -18.08 -7.32
N HIS A 123 7.95 -17.45 -8.46
CA HIS A 123 9.00 -17.89 -9.38
C HIS A 123 10.18 -16.90 -9.46
N HIS A 124 10.10 -15.74 -8.81
CA HIS A 124 11.07 -14.66 -8.94
C HIS A 124 11.47 -14.11 -7.57
N ASP A 125 11.95 -14.98 -6.68
CA ASP A 125 12.45 -14.55 -5.38
C ASP A 125 13.75 -13.73 -5.53
N SER A 126 13.73 -12.48 -5.08
CA SER A 126 14.90 -11.60 -5.15
C SER A 126 15.02 -10.74 -3.89
N PRO A 127 16.24 -10.49 -3.38
CA PRO A 127 16.48 -9.59 -2.25
C PRO A 127 16.12 -8.12 -2.53
N GLU A 128 15.89 -7.75 -3.80
CA GLU A 128 15.45 -6.41 -4.20
C GLU A 128 13.96 -6.18 -3.92
N LEU A 129 13.18 -7.26 -3.78
CA LEU A 129 11.76 -7.25 -3.47
C LEU A 129 11.54 -7.01 -1.97
N LYS A 130 11.71 -5.75 -1.56
CA LYS A 130 11.66 -5.33 -0.15
C LYS A 130 10.29 -4.82 0.31
N SER A 131 9.40 -4.51 -0.64
CA SER A 131 8.05 -4.01 -0.37
C SER A 131 7.08 -4.38 -1.49
N PRO A 132 5.76 -4.29 -1.25
CA PRO A 132 4.76 -4.51 -2.27
C PRO A 132 4.95 -3.60 -3.49
N GLU A 133 5.33 -2.34 -3.27
CA GLU A 133 5.52 -1.35 -4.33
C GLU A 133 6.72 -1.68 -5.23
N ARG A 134 7.81 -2.19 -4.64
CA ARG A 134 8.97 -2.67 -5.40
C ARG A 134 8.63 -3.94 -6.18
N ALA A 135 7.90 -4.87 -5.56
CA ALA A 135 7.42 -6.05 -6.26
C ALA A 135 6.53 -5.71 -7.47
N LEU A 136 5.59 -4.77 -7.33
CA LEU A 136 4.79 -4.30 -8.47
C LEU A 136 5.65 -3.64 -9.55
N GLN A 137 6.63 -2.81 -9.17
CA GLN A 137 7.53 -2.18 -10.13
C GLN A 137 8.28 -3.20 -10.98
N HIS A 138 8.91 -4.20 -10.33
CA HIS A 138 9.64 -5.25 -11.03
C HIS A 138 8.72 -6.11 -11.89
N PHE A 139 7.55 -6.48 -11.38
CA PHE A 139 6.57 -7.26 -12.11
C PHE A 139 6.04 -6.53 -13.35
N TYR A 140 5.67 -5.26 -13.23
CA TYR A 140 5.19 -4.46 -14.36
C TYR A 140 6.27 -4.29 -15.43
N HIS A 141 7.52 -4.05 -15.02
CA HIS A 141 8.64 -4.00 -15.95
C HIS A 141 8.85 -5.34 -16.67
N ALA A 142 8.88 -6.45 -15.93
CA ALA A 142 9.03 -7.80 -16.51
C ALA A 142 7.87 -8.17 -17.44
N SER A 143 6.67 -7.62 -17.21
CA SER A 143 5.48 -7.85 -18.04
C SER A 143 5.37 -6.92 -19.26
N GLY A 144 6.38 -6.08 -19.50
CA GLY A 144 6.40 -5.12 -20.60
C GLY A 144 5.35 -4.01 -20.45
N LEU A 145 4.97 -3.66 -19.22
CA LEU A 145 4.03 -2.59 -18.91
C LEU A 145 4.75 -1.26 -18.67
N LYS A 146 4.17 -0.19 -19.17
CA LYS A 146 4.62 1.19 -18.94
C LYS A 146 3.80 1.81 -17.82
N VAL A 147 4.48 2.29 -16.78
CA VAL A 147 3.82 2.95 -15.65
C VAL A 147 3.69 4.44 -15.93
N HIS A 148 2.46 4.94 -15.88
CA HIS A 148 2.12 6.34 -15.99
C HIS A 148 1.57 6.86 -14.66
N THR A 149 1.90 8.10 -14.30
CA THR A 149 1.34 8.75 -13.12
C THR A 149 0.24 9.73 -13.50
N PHE A 150 -0.76 9.88 -12.64
CA PHE A 150 -1.77 10.92 -12.75
C PHE A 150 -1.94 11.68 -11.44
N GLY A 151 -2.48 12.90 -11.52
CA GLY A 151 -2.75 13.74 -10.35
C GLY A 151 -3.65 13.01 -9.37
N ARG A 152 -3.19 12.84 -8.13
CA ARG A 152 -3.95 12.12 -7.09
C ARG A 152 -5.23 12.88 -6.78
N THR A 153 -6.39 12.22 -6.75
CA THR A 153 -7.69 12.82 -6.41
C THR A 153 -8.29 12.25 -5.11
N MET A 154 -7.53 11.40 -4.42
CA MET A 154 -8.00 10.62 -3.27
C MET A 154 -6.92 10.41 -2.22
N PHE A 155 -7.34 10.15 -0.99
CA PHE A 155 -6.45 9.90 0.14
C PHE A 155 -7.06 8.89 1.13
N ILE A 156 -6.21 8.19 1.87
CA ILE A 156 -6.65 7.19 2.84
C ILE A 156 -7.04 7.83 4.18
N VAL A 157 -8.16 7.38 4.71
CA VAL A 157 -8.67 7.70 6.05
C VAL A 157 -8.76 6.46 6.94
N ALA A 158 -9.08 6.67 8.20
CA ALA A 158 -9.39 5.62 9.17
C ALA A 158 -10.40 6.14 10.18
N ARG A 159 -11.37 5.34 10.61
CA ARG A 159 -12.26 5.70 11.71
C ARG A 159 -11.48 5.81 13.01
N ARG A 160 -11.67 6.93 13.71
CA ARG A 160 -11.02 7.18 15.00
C ARG A 160 -11.49 6.15 16.04
N GLY A 161 -10.53 5.57 16.78
CA GLY A 161 -10.83 4.63 17.85
C GLY A 161 -11.37 3.25 17.43
N VAL A 162 -11.57 3.03 16.12
CA VAL A 162 -12.12 1.76 15.59
C VAL A 162 -11.13 1.10 14.65
N ASP A 163 -10.60 1.85 13.67
CA ASP A 163 -9.74 1.26 12.66
C ASP A 163 -8.30 1.20 13.18
N GLU A 164 -7.89 0.03 13.66
CA GLU A 164 -6.50 -0.25 13.96
C GLU A 164 -5.72 -0.50 12.67
N SER A 165 -4.77 0.38 12.36
CA SER A 165 -3.81 0.09 11.28
C SER A 165 -2.68 -0.79 11.82
N ARG A 166 -2.29 -1.82 11.08
CA ARG A 166 -1.08 -2.61 11.39
C ARG A 166 0.23 -1.82 11.18
N TRP A 167 0.19 -0.68 10.48
CA TRP A 167 1.39 -0.01 9.93
C TRP A 167 1.54 1.45 10.33
N ARG A 168 0.56 2.27 9.97
CA ARG A 168 0.60 3.71 10.19
C ARG A 168 -0.67 4.13 10.87
N ARG A 169 -0.54 4.36 12.19
CA ARG A 169 -1.67 4.81 13.00
C ARG A 169 -2.20 6.10 12.40
N PRO A 170 -3.51 6.20 12.18
CA PRO A 170 -4.09 7.48 11.79
C PRO A 170 -3.73 8.51 12.85
N ASN A 171 -3.32 9.70 12.43
CA ASN A 171 -3.01 10.77 13.37
C ASN A 171 -4.14 11.81 13.34
N PRO A 172 -5.00 11.85 14.38
CA PRO A 172 -6.01 12.88 14.60
C PRO A 172 -5.49 14.31 14.41
N GLU A 173 -4.24 14.57 14.82
CA GLU A 173 -3.62 15.88 14.71
C GLU A 173 -3.40 16.29 13.26
N TRP A 174 -3.31 15.35 12.31
CA TRP A 174 -3.17 15.67 10.89
C TRP A 174 -4.48 16.08 10.25
N ASN A 175 -5.61 15.90 10.94
CA ASN A 175 -6.87 16.42 10.45
C ASN A 175 -6.80 17.93 10.39
N CYS A 176 -7.07 18.47 9.20
CA CYS A 176 -7.15 19.91 9.03
C CYS A 176 -8.54 20.33 9.53
N HIS A 177 -8.61 21.32 10.44
CA HIS A 177 -9.84 21.83 11.10
C HIS A 177 -10.96 22.34 10.17
N ARG A 178 -10.81 22.18 8.86
CA ARG A 178 -11.78 22.57 7.82
C ARG A 178 -12.05 21.45 6.82
N SER A 179 -11.55 20.24 7.07
CA SER A 179 -11.83 19.11 6.20
C SER A 179 -13.29 18.67 6.39
N PRO A 180 -14.04 18.36 5.31
CA PRO A 180 -15.44 17.89 5.41
C PRO A 180 -15.63 16.64 6.28
N ILE A 181 -14.54 15.95 6.58
CA ILE A 181 -14.48 14.69 7.34
C ILE A 181 -13.95 14.89 8.77
N ASP A 182 -13.80 16.14 9.23
CA ASP A 182 -13.31 16.43 10.57
C ASP A 182 -14.23 15.81 11.65
N GLY A 183 -13.62 15.31 12.71
CA GLY A 183 -14.31 14.60 13.80
C GLY A 183 -14.69 13.14 13.52
N MET A 184 -14.95 12.72 12.28
CA MET A 184 -15.45 11.35 11.97
C MET A 184 -14.35 10.34 11.63
N VAL A 185 -13.34 10.77 10.89
CA VAL A 185 -12.21 9.94 10.47
C VAL A 185 -10.89 10.70 10.66
N ALA A 186 -9.78 9.97 10.67
CA ALA A 186 -8.44 10.52 10.81
C ALA A 186 -7.58 10.21 9.58
N LEU A 187 -6.77 11.19 9.15
CA LEU A 187 -5.87 11.02 8.02
C LEU A 187 -4.77 10.01 8.32
N LYS A 188 -4.54 9.06 7.40
CA LYS A 188 -3.42 8.12 7.49
C LYS A 188 -2.14 8.66 6.84
N TYR A 189 -2.26 9.38 5.72
CA TYR A 189 -1.12 9.86 4.94
C TYR A 189 -1.33 11.31 4.50
N VAL A 190 -0.73 12.26 5.22
CA VAL A 190 -0.87 13.71 4.95
C VAL A 190 -0.42 14.10 3.53
N GLN A 191 0.55 13.36 2.96
CA GLN A 191 1.04 13.62 1.60
C GLN A 191 -0.01 13.27 0.54
N GLU A 192 -0.81 12.23 0.75
CA GLU A 192 -1.93 11.87 -0.13
C GLU A 192 -3.00 12.95 -0.09
N TYR A 193 -3.41 13.38 1.11
CA TYR A 193 -4.38 14.46 1.28
C TYR A 193 -3.93 15.73 0.57
N ALA A 194 -2.70 16.18 0.82
CA ALA A 194 -2.21 17.40 0.21
C ALA A 194 -2.09 17.30 -1.32
N ALA A 195 -1.77 16.13 -1.87
CA ALA A 195 -1.77 15.90 -3.31
C ALA A 195 -3.19 15.87 -3.90
N ALA A 196 -4.16 15.29 -3.19
CA ALA A 196 -5.57 15.30 -3.55
C ALA A 196 -6.14 16.72 -3.63
N MET A 197 -5.94 17.53 -2.60
CA MET A 197 -6.43 18.91 -2.56
C MET A 197 -5.84 19.77 -3.69
N ARG A 198 -4.53 19.63 -3.95
CA ARG A 198 -3.85 20.34 -5.06
C ARG A 198 -4.41 19.96 -6.43
N THR A 199 -4.58 18.66 -6.70
CA THR A 199 -5.08 18.20 -8.00
C THR A 199 -6.51 18.66 -8.25
N CYS A 200 -7.34 18.62 -7.21
CA CYS A 200 -8.76 18.94 -7.31
C CYS A 200 -9.06 20.45 -7.21
N ALA A 201 -8.03 21.30 -7.21
CA ALA A 201 -8.14 22.76 -7.07
C ALA A 201 -9.02 23.19 -5.87
N ALA A 202 -9.06 22.39 -4.80
CA ALA A 202 -9.65 22.83 -3.56
C ALA A 202 -8.73 23.92 -2.98
N ASP A 203 -9.33 25.03 -2.53
CA ASP A 203 -8.68 26.31 -2.17
C ASP A 203 -7.25 26.13 -1.63
N ALA A 204 -6.29 26.95 -2.06
CA ALA A 204 -4.92 26.88 -1.55
C ALA A 204 -4.86 27.01 0.00
N ASP A 205 -5.84 27.70 0.59
CA ASP A 205 -6.05 27.82 2.03
C ASP A 205 -6.63 26.55 2.71
N SER A 206 -7.14 25.60 1.91
CA SER A 206 -7.60 24.27 2.33
C SER A 206 -6.50 23.20 2.30
N VAL A 207 -5.33 23.52 1.70
CA VAL A 207 -4.13 22.67 1.77
C VAL A 207 -3.61 22.72 3.21
N CYS A 208 -3.62 21.57 3.87
CA CYS A 208 -3.38 21.46 5.31
C CYS A 208 -2.19 22.30 5.80
N PRO A 209 -2.36 23.26 6.72
CA PRO A 209 -1.24 24.03 7.30
C PRO A 209 -0.17 23.15 7.94
N LEU A 210 -0.56 21.97 8.44
CA LEU A 210 0.35 20.94 8.95
C LEU A 210 1.23 20.30 7.87
N TYR A 211 0.74 20.19 6.64
CA TYR A 211 1.54 19.74 5.52
C TYR A 211 2.63 20.75 5.18
N GLU A 212 2.34 22.05 5.22
CA GLU A 212 3.36 23.08 5.02
C GLU A 212 4.36 23.14 6.19
N ARG A 213 3.91 22.93 7.44
CA ARG A 213 4.83 22.74 8.58
C ARG A 213 5.70 21.48 8.43
N PHE A 214 5.14 20.38 7.97
CA PHE A 214 5.86 19.13 7.71
C PHE A 214 6.86 19.25 6.55
N LYS A 215 6.49 19.94 5.47
CA LYS A 215 7.43 20.30 4.40
C LYS A 215 8.57 21.14 4.94
N ARG A 216 8.27 22.22 5.68
CA ARG A 216 9.29 23.10 6.28
C ARG A 216 10.20 22.35 7.25
N SER A 217 9.66 21.40 8.02
CA SER A 217 10.49 20.57 8.89
C SER A 217 11.37 19.62 8.08
N LEU A 218 10.87 18.98 7.02
CA LEU A 218 11.68 18.13 6.15
C LEU A 218 12.76 18.90 5.38
N THR A 219 12.46 20.09 4.86
CA THR A 219 13.42 20.95 4.15
C THR A 219 14.43 21.57 5.11
N GLY A 220 14.02 21.94 6.33
CA GLY A 220 14.93 22.35 7.41
C GLY A 220 15.80 21.22 7.95
N LEU A 221 15.33 19.96 7.86
CA LEU A 221 16.07 18.76 8.25
C LEU A 221 17.09 18.32 7.19
N HIS A 222 16.90 18.66 5.91
CA HIS A 222 17.91 18.45 4.86
C HIS A 222 19.11 19.42 4.98
N ALA A 223 18.98 20.49 5.76
CA ALA A 223 20.09 21.42 6.02
C ALA A 223 21.04 20.96 7.14
N ARG A 224 20.80 19.80 7.78
CA ARG A 224 21.71 19.27 8.83
C ARG A 224 22.26 17.90 8.43
N PRO A 225 23.54 17.81 8.02
CA PRO A 225 24.21 16.55 7.76
C PRO A 225 24.07 15.60 8.97
N GLY A 226 23.67 14.35 8.72
CA GLY A 226 23.63 13.30 9.74
C GLY A 226 22.35 13.21 10.60
N TYR A 227 21.21 13.76 10.16
CA TYR A 227 19.93 13.56 10.88
C TYR A 227 19.30 12.17 10.63
N LEU A 228 19.33 11.69 9.38
CA LEU A 228 18.83 10.34 9.03
C LEU A 228 19.60 9.22 9.77
N SER A 229 20.90 9.41 10.01
CA SER A 229 21.73 8.49 10.78
C SER A 229 21.50 8.57 12.30
N ARG A 230 20.82 9.62 12.80
CA ARG A 230 20.38 9.75 14.20
C ARG A 230 18.98 9.18 14.43
N LEU A 231 18.06 9.33 13.48
CA LEU A 231 16.75 8.67 13.51
C LEU A 231 16.89 7.14 13.45
N ARG A 232 17.80 6.62 12.61
CA ARG A 232 18.11 5.19 12.55
C ARG A 232 18.68 4.65 13.88
N ARG A 233 19.58 5.41 14.53
CA ARG A 233 20.15 5.04 15.84
C ARG A 233 19.15 5.14 17.01
N ARG A 234 18.20 6.08 16.97
CA ARG A 234 17.12 6.15 17.98
C ARG A 234 16.13 4.99 17.86
N GLY A 235 15.75 4.61 16.63
CA GLY A 235 14.90 3.43 16.40
C GLY A 235 15.56 2.11 16.82
N GLU A 236 16.87 1.96 16.59
CA GLU A 236 17.63 0.79 17.04
C GLU A 236 17.83 0.74 18.57
N ALA A 237 17.92 1.89 19.24
CA ALA A 237 18.06 1.98 20.70
C ALA A 237 16.74 1.74 21.46
N GLU A 238 15.60 2.19 20.92
CA GLU A 238 14.27 1.92 21.49
C GLU A 238 13.84 0.46 21.28
N GLY A 239 14.19 -0.15 20.13
CA GLY A 239 13.99 -1.57 19.88
C GLY A 239 14.77 -2.49 20.85
N LYS A 240 15.94 -2.05 21.34
CA LYS A 240 16.73 -2.79 22.34
C LYS A 240 16.22 -2.60 23.78
N ARG A 241 15.53 -1.50 24.09
CA ARG A 241 14.95 -1.26 25.44
C ARG A 241 13.63 -2.00 25.67
N LEU A 242 12.88 -2.30 24.60
CA LEU A 242 11.63 -3.07 24.68
C LEU A 242 11.83 -4.60 24.59
N GLY A 243 13.07 -5.06 24.41
CA GLY A 243 13.43 -6.49 24.35
C GLY A 243 13.73 -7.16 25.70
N SER A 244 13.62 -6.45 26.82
CA SER A 244 13.89 -7.00 28.15
C SER A 244 12.79 -6.61 29.14
N LYS A 245 11.77 -7.46 29.25
CA LYS A 245 10.87 -7.72 30.41
C LYS A 245 9.47 -8.09 29.94
N ILE A 246 9.29 -9.33 29.50
CA ILE A 246 8.05 -10.08 29.73
C ILE A 246 8.48 -11.50 30.13
N PRO A 247 8.38 -11.90 31.41
CA PRO A 247 8.63 -13.27 31.79
C PRO A 247 7.42 -14.12 31.38
N TRP A 248 7.61 -14.99 30.39
CA TRP A 248 6.70 -16.10 30.13
C TRP A 248 6.74 -17.05 31.34
N ARG A 249 5.66 -17.08 32.13
CA ARG A 249 5.43 -18.17 33.09
C ARG A 249 4.92 -19.38 32.32
N SER A 250 5.71 -20.45 32.35
CA SER A 250 5.25 -21.80 32.07
C SER A 250 4.29 -22.22 33.19
N GLY A 251 3.11 -22.70 32.79
CA GLY A 251 2.13 -23.31 33.68
C GLY A 251 1.53 -24.52 32.97
N SER A 252 1.98 -25.70 33.37
CA SER A 252 1.44 -27.00 32.97
C SER A 252 0.48 -27.51 34.06
N ARG A 253 -0.49 -28.34 33.63
CA ARG A 253 -1.45 -29.16 34.42
C ARG A 253 -2.63 -28.37 34.98
N ILE A 254 -3.89 -28.79 34.85
CA ILE A 254 -4.51 -30.11 34.63
C ILE A 254 -5.48 -30.03 33.45
#